data_AF-A0A961YQG3-F1
#
_entry.id   AF-A0A961YQG3-F1
#
_cell.length_a   1.000
_cell.length_b   1.000
_cell.length_c   1.000
_cell.angle_alpha   90.00
_cell.angle_beta   90.00
_cell.angle_gamma   90.00
#
_symmetry.space_group_name_H-M   'P 1'
#
loop_
_entity.id
_entity.type
_entity.pdbx_description
1 polymer ?
#
loop_
_entity_poly.entity_id
_entity_poly.type
_entity_poly.pdbx_seq_one_letter_code
_entity_poly.pdbx_strand_id
1 'polypeptide(L)' 'MQQADIEAVYESLATGIDAAGEAEAEIFLARVCLLFARELGDRDRALELIGQALRTHEGAAEG' A
#
# COMPACT_ATOMS: atom_id res chain seq x y z
N MET A 1 15.44 1.32 2.00
CA MET A 1 14.88 2.03 3.16
C MET A 1 15.40 1.35 4.41
N GLN A 2 15.68 2.12 5.46
CA GLN A 2 15.99 1.55 6.77
C GLN A 2 14.70 1.09 7.45
N GLN A 3 14.82 0.23 8.46
CA GLN A 3 13.65 -0.28 9.19
C GLN A 3 12.77 0.84 9.75
N ALA A 4 13.37 1.89 10.32
CA ALA A 4 12.64 3.05 10.84
C ALA A 4 11.85 3.81 9.75
N ASP A 5 12.39 3.89 8.53
CA ASP A 5 11.69 4.54 7.40
C ASP A 5 10.45 3.72 7.00
N ILE A 6 10.57 2.39 7.04
CA ILE A 6 9.49 1.47 6.72
C ILE A 6 8.38 1.57 7.78
N GLU A 7 8.76 1.58 9.06
CA GLU A 7 7.83 1.75 10.18
C GLU A 7 7.06 3.06 10.10
N ALA A 8 7.75 4.18 9.81
CA ALA A 8 7.09 5.48 9.67
C ALA A 8 6.05 5.50 8.53
N VAL A 9 6.33 4.82 7.42
CA VAL A 9 5.35 4.66 6.32
C VAL A 9 4.16 3.80 6.76
N TYR A 10 4.40 2.69 7.46
CA TYR A 10 3.32 1.84 7.98
C TYR A 10 2.44 2.56 9.00
N GLU A 11 3.02 3.30 9.95
CA GLU A 11 2.27 4.08 10.94
C GLU A 11 1.40 5.16 10.27
N SER A 12 1.93 5.80 9.23
CA SER A 12 1.18 6.80 8.45
C SER A 12 0.01 6.17 7.69
N LEU A 13 0.20 4.97 7.12
CA LEU A 13 -0.86 4.22 6.46
C LEU A 13 -1.95 3.79 7.47
N ALA A 14 -1.55 3.23 8.61
CA ALA A 14 -2.48 2.80 9.67
C ALA A 14 -3.33 3.98 10.17
N THR A 15 -2.69 5.09 10.50
CA THR A 15 -3.38 6.32 10.92
C THR A 15 -4.35 6.83 9.85
N GLY A 16 -3.95 6.75 8.57
CA GLY A 16 -4.81 7.16 7.46
C GLY A 16 -6.02 6.24 7.25
N ILE A 17 -5.85 4.92 7.42
CA ILE A 17 -6.94 3.93 7.39
C ILE A 17 -7.94 4.23 8.51
N ASP A 18 -7.46 4.42 9.75
CA ASP A 18 -8.30 4.71 10.91
C ASP A 18 -9.10 6.01 10.70
N ALA A 19 -8.46 7.03 10.14
CA ALA A 19 -9.10 8.32 9.85
C ALA A 19 -10.11 8.25 8.71
N ALA A 20 -9.89 7.42 7.68
CA ALA A 20 -10.83 7.21 6.59
C ALA A 20 -12.07 6.46 7.07
N GLY A 21 -11.89 5.50 8.00
CA GLY A 21 -12.95 4.64 8.49
C GLY A 21 -13.28 3.48 7.54
N GLU A 22 -14.01 2.50 8.04
CA GLU A 22 -14.21 1.19 7.39
C GLU A 22 -14.78 1.27 5.97
N ALA A 23 -15.69 2.22 5.71
CA ALA A 23 -16.32 2.40 4.40
C ALA A 23 -15.36 2.98 3.33
N GLU A 24 -14.34 3.72 3.75
CA GLU A 24 -13.46 4.49 2.84
C GLU A 24 -12.01 4.02 2.88
N ALA A 25 -11.66 3.07 3.76
CA ALA A 25 -10.30 2.57 3.93
C ALA A 25 -9.71 2.01 2.62
N GLU A 26 -10.50 1.23 1.86
CA GLU A 26 -10.07 0.69 0.57
C GLU A 26 -9.83 1.80 -0.47
N ILE A 27 -10.70 2.81 -0.48
CA ILE A 27 -10.59 3.97 -1.38
C ILE A 27 -9.36 4.81 -1.01
N PHE A 28 -9.10 5.01 0.28
CA PHE A 28 -7.89 5.68 0.78
C PHE A 28 -6.62 4.96 0.31
N LEU A 29 -6.55 3.64 0.50
CA LEU A 29 -5.38 2.85 0.08
C LEU A 29 -5.20 2.88 -1.44
N ALA A 30 -6.28 2.77 -2.21
CA ALA A 30 -6.22 2.92 -3.67
C ALA A 30 -5.67 4.30 -4.07
N ARG A 31 -6.10 5.38 -3.41
CA ARG A 31 -5.58 6.73 -3.65
C ARG A 31 -4.09 6.85 -3.32
N VAL A 32 -3.64 6.28 -2.21
CA VAL A 32 -2.21 6.29 -1.84
C VAL A 32 -1.38 5.57 -2.90
N CYS A 33 -1.79 4.38 -3.33
CA CYS A 33 -1.12 3.64 -4.41
C CYS A 33 -1.07 4.43 -5.71
N LEU A 34 -2.15 5.13 -6.09
CA LEU A 34 -2.16 5.98 -7.28
C LEU A 34 -1.22 7.19 -7.17
N LEU A 35 -1.08 7.78 -5.97
CA LEU A 35 -0.11 8.84 -5.73
C LEU A 35 1.32 8.32 -5.88
N PHE A 36 1.64 7.16 -5.32
CA PHE A 36 2.95 6.53 -5.50
C PHE A 36 3.22 6.15 -6.95
N ALA A 37 2.24 5.65 -7.69
CA ALA A 37 2.41 5.34 -9.12
C ALA A 37 2.71 6.60 -9.95
N ARG A 38 2.10 7.73 -9.61
CA ARG A 38 2.39 9.04 -10.24
C ARG A 38 3.81 9.51 -9.91
N GLU A 39 4.21 9.40 -8.65
CA GLU A 39 5.56 9.78 -8.20
C GLU A 39 6.64 8.88 -8.82
N LEU A 40 6.36 7.59 -8.95
CA LEU A 40 7.25 6.62 -9.57
C LEU A 40 7.50 6.93 -11.06
N GLY A 41 6.51 7.49 -11.75
CA GLY A 41 6.59 7.82 -13.18
C GLY A 41 6.68 6.62 -14.12
N ASP A 42 6.50 5.40 -13.59
CA ASP A 42 6.61 4.13 -14.34
C ASP A 42 5.34 3.29 -14.14
N ARG A 43 4.50 3.30 -15.18
CA ARG A 43 3.22 2.57 -15.20
C ARG A 43 3.43 1.06 -15.10
N ASP A 44 4.36 0.52 -15.87
CA ASP A 44 4.50 -0.93 -16.00
C ASP A 44 5.09 -1.51 -14.71
N ARG A 45 6.01 -0.77 -14.07
CA ARG A 45 6.50 -1.12 -12.73
C ARG A 45 5.41 -1.03 -11.66
N ALA A 46 4.53 -0.03 -11.71
CA ALA A 46 3.41 0.07 -10.78
C ALA A 46 2.44 -1.12 -10.92
N LEU A 47 2.12 -1.54 -12.15
CA LEU A 47 1.30 -2.73 -12.40
C LEU A 47 1.97 -4.02 -11.90
N GLU A 48 3.27 -4.15 -12.08
CA GLU A 48 4.04 -5.30 -11.58
C GLU A 48 3.97 -5.40 -10.04
N LEU A 49 4.15 -4.27 -9.34
CA LEU A 49 4.08 -4.20 -7.88
C LEU A 49 2.69 -4.55 -7.34
N ILE A 50 1.62 -4.10 -8.00
CA ILE A 50 0.24 -4.50 -7.67
C ILE A 50 0.09 -6.02 -7.79
N GLY A 51 0.61 -6.61 -8.87
CA GLY A 51 0.60 -8.06 -9.05
C GLY A 51 1.41 -8.82 -8.00
N GLN A 52 2.55 -8.25 -7.55
CA GLN A 52 3.35 -8.84 -6.46
C GLN A 52 2.58 -8.82 -5.13
N ALA A 53 1.92 -7.71 -4.79
CA ALA A 53 1.15 -7.60 -3.56
C ALA A 53 0.02 -8.64 -3.48
N LEU A 54 -0.66 -8.91 -4.60
CA LEU A 54 -1.71 -9.93 -4.66
C LEU A 54 -1.19 -11.34 -4.36
N ARG A 55 -0.02 -11.70 -4.89
CA ARG A 55 0.59 -13.03 -4.66
C ARG A 55 1.12 -13.20 -3.25
N THR A 56 1.65 -12.14 -2.63
CA THR A 56 2.17 -12.22 -1.26
C THR A 56 1.05 -12.34 -0.23
N HIS A 57 -0.15 -11.81 -0.52
CA HIS A 57 -1.32 -11.96 0.34
C HIS A 57 -1.80 -13.43 0.44
N GLU A 58 -1.65 -14.23 -0.62
CA GLU A 58 -2.04 -15.65 -0.65
C GLU A 58 -1.13 -16.55 0.24
N GLY A 59 0.05 -16.06 0.65
CA GLY A 59 0.99 -16.82 1.49
C GLY A 59 0.85 -16.60 3.00
N ALA A 60 0.02 -15.65 3.45
CA ALA A 60 -0.14 -15.31 4.88
C ALA A 60 -1.38 -15.94 5.54
N ALA A 61 -2.25 -16.62 4.76
CA ALA A 61 -3.45 -17.29 5.26
C ALA A 61 -3.23 -18.77 5.65
N GLU A 62 -2.01 -19.30 5.50
CA GLU A 62 -1.61 -20.62 5.98
C GLU A 62 -0.43 -20.48 6.96
N GLY A 63 -0.73 -20.40 8.27
CA GLY A 63 0.27 -20.32 9.35
C GLY A 63 -0.36 -20.30 10.73
#